data_AF-A0A355RYW3-F1
#
_entry.id   AF-A0A355RYW3-F1
#
_cell.length_a   1.000
_cell.length_b   1.000
_cell.length_c   1.000
_cell.angle_alpha   90.00
_cell.angle_beta   90.00
_cell.angle_gamma   90.00
#
_symmetry.space_group_name_H-M   'P 1'
#
loop_
_entity.id
_entity.type
_entity.pdbx_description
1 polymer ?
#
loop_
_entity_poly.entity_id
_entity_poly.type
_entity_poly.pdbx_seq_one_letter_code
_entity_poly.pdbx_strand_id
1 'polypeptide(L)'
;LDAMQTMPSFVYLIPAVYFFGLGTVPAVFATIIYATPPVMRLTNLAIRRVPKEMKEAANSFGSSRWQVLTKVELPQAFPTIMTGINQTTMMAMAMVVISSMIGAKGLGENVVTAMNRIDIAMGFEAGISIVFLAIIIDRITQGIADRFKYAE
;
A
#
# COMPACT_ATOMS: atom_id res chain seq x y z
N LEU A 1 6.41 -6.48 -12.26
CA LEU A 1 6.44 -6.13 -10.82
C LEU A 1 7.71 -5.35 -10.49
N ASP A 2 8.88 -5.82 -10.92
CA ASP A 2 10.14 -5.14 -10.61
C ASP A 2 10.24 -3.76 -11.24
N ALA A 3 9.77 -3.59 -12.48
CA ALA A 3 9.64 -2.28 -13.12
C ALA A 3 8.83 -1.27 -12.29
N MET A 4 7.77 -1.72 -11.59
CA MET A 4 6.92 -0.87 -10.74
C MET A 4 7.57 -0.51 -9.39
N GLN A 5 8.69 -1.15 -9.01
CA GLN A 5 9.44 -0.82 -7.80
C GLN A 5 10.74 -0.08 -8.11
N THR A 6 11.30 -0.27 -9.30
CA THR A 6 12.61 0.28 -9.67
C THR A 6 12.52 1.61 -10.40
N MET A 7 11.39 1.92 -11.08
CA MET A 7 11.26 3.24 -11.69
C MET A 7 11.07 4.31 -10.60
N PRO A 8 11.70 5.49 -10.75
CA PRO A 8 11.47 6.63 -9.87
C PRO A 8 10.01 7.07 -9.88
N SER A 9 9.51 7.55 -8.74
CA SER A 9 8.10 7.93 -8.54
C SER A 9 7.57 8.94 -9.57
N PHE A 10 8.39 9.91 -9.99
CA PHE A 10 8.02 10.90 -11.00
C PHE A 10 7.77 10.30 -12.38
N VAL A 11 8.42 9.17 -12.72
CA VAL A 11 8.27 8.54 -14.03
C VAL A 11 6.84 8.01 -14.22
N TYR A 12 6.19 7.53 -13.15
CA TYR A 12 4.80 7.10 -13.21
C TYR A 12 3.82 8.23 -13.51
N LEU A 13 4.17 9.47 -13.18
CA LEU A 13 3.32 10.63 -13.42
C LEU A 13 3.27 11.01 -14.91
N ILE A 14 4.33 10.75 -15.68
CA ILE A 14 4.41 11.11 -17.10
C ILE A 14 3.25 10.50 -17.92
N PRO A 15 3.07 9.16 -17.96
CA PRO A 15 1.95 8.58 -18.69
C PRO A 15 0.61 8.95 -18.03
N ALA A 16 0.54 9.04 -16.70
CA ALA A 16 -0.70 9.39 -16.00
C ALA A 16 -1.21 10.78 -16.42
N VAL A 17 -0.32 11.78 -16.45
CA VAL A 17 -0.65 13.15 -16.88
C VAL A 17 -0.95 13.21 -18.37
N TYR A 18 -0.23 12.45 -19.19
CA TYR A 18 -0.50 12.38 -20.63
C TYR A 18 -1.93 11.90 -20.93
N PHE A 19 -2.41 10.87 -20.22
CA PHE A 19 -3.75 10.31 -20.46
C PHE A 19 -4.88 11.05 -19.72
N PHE A 20 -4.62 11.57 -18.52
CA PHE A 20 -5.67 12.11 -17.63
C PHE A 20 -5.58 13.62 -17.37
N GLY A 21 -4.56 14.31 -17.90
CA GLY A 21 -4.29 15.71 -17.59
C GLY A 21 -3.70 15.89 -16.19
N LEU A 22 -3.75 17.12 -15.66
CA LEU A 22 -3.32 17.43 -14.28
C LEU A 22 -4.47 17.23 -13.28
N GLY A 23 -4.13 16.94 -12.02
CA GLY A 23 -5.10 16.85 -10.92
C GLY A 23 -5.03 15.56 -10.12
N THR A 24 -6.13 15.24 -9.43
CA THR A 24 -6.18 14.10 -8.50
C THR A 24 -6.23 12.75 -9.20
N VAL A 25 -6.88 12.64 -10.36
CA VAL A 25 -7.00 11.39 -11.12
C VAL A 25 -5.64 10.79 -11.52
N PRO A 26 -4.74 11.52 -12.22
CA PRO A 26 -3.42 10.99 -12.56
C PRO A 26 -2.57 10.66 -11.32
N ALA A 27 -2.73 11.43 -10.24
CA ALA A 27 -2.03 11.21 -8.98
C ALA A 27 -2.44 9.90 -8.31
N VAL A 28 -3.73 9.62 -8.25
CA VAL A 28 -4.24 8.33 -7.73
C VAL A 28 -3.75 7.18 -8.59
N PHE A 29 -3.80 7.32 -9.92
CA PHE A 29 -3.33 6.30 -10.85
C PHE A 29 -1.83 5.99 -10.64
N ALA A 30 -0.97 7.01 -10.60
CA ALA A 30 0.45 6.84 -10.36
C ALA A 30 0.74 6.24 -8.97
N THR A 31 0.00 6.67 -7.95
CA THR A 31 0.12 6.15 -6.58
C THR A 31 -0.24 4.67 -6.51
N ILE A 32 -1.31 4.24 -7.19
CA ILE A 32 -1.68 2.81 -7.26
C ILE A 32 -0.54 2.01 -7.87
N ILE A 33 0.01 2.42 -9.01
CA ILE A 33 1.09 1.69 -9.68
C ILE A 33 2.33 1.61 -8.77
N TYR A 34 2.69 2.72 -8.12
CA TYR A 34 3.84 2.80 -7.23
C TYR A 34 3.69 1.95 -5.96
N ALA A 35 2.50 1.97 -5.34
CA ALA A 35 2.28 1.38 -4.02
C ALA A 35 1.80 -0.08 -4.05
N THR A 36 1.30 -0.59 -5.17
CA THR A 36 0.80 -1.98 -5.30
C THR A 36 1.84 -3.09 -5.14
N PRO A 37 3.13 -2.94 -5.55
CA PRO A 37 4.07 -4.05 -5.57
C PRO A 37 4.31 -4.79 -4.23
N PRO A 38 4.42 -4.12 -3.06
CA PRO A 38 4.57 -4.78 -1.77
C PRO A 38 3.43 -5.75 -1.44
N VAL A 39 2.17 -5.33 -1.59
CA VAL A 39 1.02 -6.22 -1.30
C VAL A 39 0.98 -7.41 -2.26
N MET A 40 1.26 -7.21 -3.55
CA MET A 40 1.33 -8.33 -4.52
C MET A 40 2.45 -9.32 -4.15
N ARG A 41 3.65 -8.82 -3.82
CA ARG A 41 4.81 -9.66 -3.51
C ARG A 41 4.58 -10.44 -2.21
N LEU A 42 4.13 -9.77 -1.15
CA LEU A 42 3.94 -10.39 0.15
C LEU A 42 2.74 -11.34 0.16
N THR A 43 1.68 -11.05 -0.60
CA THR A 43 0.57 -12.00 -0.78
C THR A 43 1.02 -13.27 -1.49
N ASN A 44 1.73 -13.16 -2.63
CA ASN A 44 2.25 -14.33 -3.34
C ASN A 44 3.23 -15.14 -2.48
N LEU A 45 4.11 -14.45 -1.73
CA LEU A 45 5.03 -15.11 -0.81
C LEU A 45 4.28 -15.87 0.29
N ALA A 46 3.28 -15.24 0.90
CA ALA A 46 2.51 -15.81 2.00
C ALA A 46 1.77 -17.08 1.56
N ILE A 47 1.05 -17.05 0.44
CA ILE A 47 0.32 -18.20 -0.10
C ILE A 47 1.26 -19.37 -0.43
N ARG A 48 2.43 -19.08 -1.03
CA ARG A 48 3.42 -20.10 -1.35
C ARG A 48 4.06 -20.74 -0.11
N ARG A 49 4.15 -20.00 1.00
CA ARG A 49 4.72 -20.45 2.27
C ARG A 49 3.74 -21.20 3.17
N VAL A 50 2.46 -21.29 2.80
CA VAL A 50 1.50 -22.13 3.53
C VAL A 50 1.99 -23.58 3.53
N PRO A 51 2.12 -24.23 4.72
CA PRO A 51 2.62 -25.59 4.85
C PRO A 51 1.90 -26.57 3.92
N LYS A 52 2.65 -27.48 3.31
CA LYS A 52 2.10 -28.41 2.33
C LYS A 52 1.16 -29.42 3.02
N GLU A 53 1.49 -29.79 4.24
CA GLU A 53 0.77 -30.73 5.09
C GLU A 53 -0.66 -30.24 5.36
N MET A 54 -0.84 -28.95 5.63
CA MET A 54 -2.17 -28.34 5.81
C MET A 54 -3.02 -28.43 4.54
N LYS A 55 -2.40 -28.27 3.37
CA LYS A 55 -3.08 -28.40 2.07
C LYS A 55 -3.42 -29.85 1.75
N GLU A 56 -2.51 -30.77 2.02
CA GLU A 56 -2.73 -32.21 1.83
C GLU A 56 -3.83 -32.75 2.77
N ALA A 57 -3.86 -32.29 4.02
CA ALA A 57 -4.93 -32.60 4.95
C ALA A 57 -6.29 -32.11 4.40
N ALA A 58 -6.38 -30.84 4.01
CA ALA A 58 -7.62 -30.27 3.47
C ALA A 58 -8.11 -31.00 2.21
N ASN A 59 -7.19 -31.38 1.31
CA ASN A 59 -7.51 -32.18 0.12
C ASN A 59 -7.97 -33.60 0.50
N SER A 60 -7.37 -34.22 1.51
CA SER A 60 -7.76 -35.55 2.01
C SER A 60 -9.17 -35.55 2.60
N PHE A 61 -9.61 -34.43 3.17
CA PHE A 61 -10.99 -34.21 3.63
C PHE A 61 -11.96 -33.81 2.50
N GLY A 62 -11.55 -33.86 1.23
CA GLY A 62 -12.41 -33.57 0.08
C GLY A 62 -12.65 -32.08 -0.17
N SER A 63 -11.80 -31.19 0.35
CA SER A 63 -11.94 -29.75 0.11
C SER A 63 -11.71 -29.40 -1.36
N SER A 64 -12.62 -28.63 -1.95
CA SER A 64 -12.43 -28.00 -3.27
C SER A 64 -11.30 -26.96 -3.24
N ARG A 65 -10.74 -26.63 -4.40
CA ARG A 65 -9.69 -25.60 -4.53
C ARG A 65 -10.07 -24.27 -3.88
N TRP A 66 -11.34 -23.87 -4.01
CA TRP A 66 -11.83 -22.63 -3.40
C TRP A 66 -11.87 -22.72 -1.87
N GLN A 67 -12.30 -23.86 -1.32
CA GLN A 67 -12.29 -24.09 0.13
C GLN A 67 -10.86 -24.14 0.68
N VAL A 68 -9.92 -24.77 -0.03
CA VAL A 68 -8.50 -24.76 0.37
C VAL A 68 -7.96 -23.33 0.39
N LEU A 69 -8.21 -22.54 -0.67
CA LEU A 69 -7.77 -21.15 -0.72
C LEU A 69 -8.38 -20.32 0.42
N THR A 70 -9.70 -20.34 0.59
CA THR A 70 -10.36 -19.42 1.53
C THR A 70 -10.30 -19.86 2.99
N LYS A 71 -10.23 -21.17 3.27
CA LYS A 71 -10.29 -21.72 4.64
C LYS A 71 -8.93 -22.17 5.16
N VAL A 72 -7.94 -22.37 4.30
CA VAL A 72 -6.61 -22.85 4.70
C VAL A 72 -5.54 -21.84 4.31
N GLU A 73 -5.41 -21.51 3.02
CA GLU A 73 -4.32 -20.65 2.57
C GLU A 73 -4.47 -19.19 3.02
N LEU A 74 -5.63 -18.57 2.79
CA LEU A 74 -5.86 -17.17 3.14
C LEU A 74 -5.73 -16.89 4.65
N PRO A 75 -6.34 -17.66 5.56
CA PRO A 75 -6.18 -17.42 7.00
C PRO A 75 -4.73 -17.53 7.46
N GLN A 76 -3.99 -18.53 6.98
CA GLN A 76 -2.58 -18.75 7.32
C GLN A 76 -1.66 -17.69 6.71
N ALA A 77 -1.97 -17.21 5.50
CA ALA A 77 -1.23 -16.16 4.81
C ALA A 77 -1.54 -14.75 5.35
N PHE A 78 -2.67 -14.58 6.04
CA PHE A 78 -3.25 -13.28 6.39
C PHE A 78 -2.27 -12.34 7.12
N PRO A 79 -1.51 -12.77 8.15
CA PRO A 79 -0.58 -11.88 8.84
C PRO A 79 0.47 -11.28 7.90
N THR A 80 0.97 -12.05 6.93
CA THR A 80 1.95 -11.56 5.95
C THR A 80 1.30 -10.68 4.88
N ILE A 81 0.06 -10.96 4.49
CA ILE A 81 -0.73 -10.08 3.61
C ILE A 81 -0.90 -8.70 4.28
N MET A 82 -1.18 -8.66 5.59
CA MET A 82 -1.30 -7.42 6.35
C MET A 82 0.01 -6.62 6.41
N THR A 83 1.16 -7.29 6.51
CA THR A 83 2.45 -6.62 6.32
C THR A 83 2.56 -5.97 4.94
N GLY A 84 2.04 -6.63 3.90
CA GLY A 84 1.97 -6.08 2.54
C GLY A 84 1.07 -4.87 2.41
N ILE A 85 -0.10 -4.89 3.07
CA ILE A 85 -1.00 -3.73 3.11
C ILE A 85 -0.34 -2.56 3.83
N ASN A 86 0.31 -2.79 4.98
CA ASN A 86 1.03 -1.74 5.69
C ASN A 86 2.05 -1.05 4.77
N GLN A 87 2.93 -1.82 4.12
CA GLN A 87 3.93 -1.26 3.20
C GLN A 87 3.30 -0.50 2.02
N THR A 88 2.16 -0.99 1.51
CA THR A 88 1.40 -0.32 0.45
C THR A 88 0.87 1.03 0.92
N THR A 89 0.28 1.08 2.12
CA THR A 89 -0.18 2.33 2.74
C THR A 89 0.96 3.31 2.94
N MET A 90 2.11 2.85 3.46
CA MET A 90 3.28 3.71 3.68
C MET A 90 3.80 4.30 2.36
N MET A 91 3.87 3.50 1.29
CA MET A 91 4.24 3.98 -0.05
C MET A 91 3.21 4.97 -0.63
N ALA A 92 1.91 4.72 -0.42
CA ALA A 92 0.86 5.63 -0.87
C ALA A 92 0.91 6.98 -0.13
N MET A 93 1.19 6.97 1.18
CA MET A 93 1.36 8.20 1.97
C MET A 93 2.59 9.00 1.53
N ALA A 94 3.69 8.33 1.15
CA ALA A 94 4.87 9.00 0.60
C ALA A 94 4.57 9.72 -0.74
N MET A 95 3.59 9.22 -1.51
CA MET A 95 3.19 9.83 -2.78
C MET A 95 2.34 11.10 -2.62
N VAL A 96 1.88 11.46 -1.42
CA VAL A 96 1.00 12.63 -1.21
C VAL A 96 1.67 13.93 -1.65
N VAL A 97 2.94 14.13 -1.29
CA VAL A 97 3.70 15.34 -1.67
C VAL A 97 3.99 15.36 -3.17
N ILE A 98 4.45 14.23 -3.71
CA ILE A 98 4.77 14.06 -5.14
C ILE A 98 3.54 14.30 -6.02
N SER A 99 2.40 13.75 -5.62
CA SER A 99 1.11 13.94 -6.29
C SER A 99 0.67 15.40 -6.32
N SER A 100 0.98 16.16 -5.26
CA SER A 100 0.59 17.58 -5.17
C SER A 100 1.36 18.45 -6.16
N MET A 101 2.54 18.01 -6.60
CA MET A 101 3.33 18.71 -7.63
C MET A 101 2.66 18.69 -9.01
N ILE A 102 1.72 17.78 -9.26
CA ILE A 102 0.93 17.71 -10.51
C ILE A 102 -0.52 18.17 -10.32
N GLY A 103 -0.80 18.92 -9.25
CA GLY A 103 -2.11 19.54 -9.01
C GLY A 103 -3.11 18.68 -8.26
N ALA A 104 -2.69 17.59 -7.62
CA ALA A 104 -3.54 16.92 -6.65
C ALA A 104 -3.70 17.78 -5.39
N LYS A 105 -4.94 18.06 -5.00
CA LYS A 105 -5.24 18.85 -3.79
C LYS A 105 -5.07 18.02 -2.53
N GLY A 106 -4.69 18.66 -1.42
CA GLY A 106 -4.61 18.02 -0.10
C GLY A 106 -3.40 18.50 0.70
N LEU A 107 -3.03 17.76 1.75
CA LEU A 107 -1.95 18.16 2.67
C LEU A 107 -0.58 18.31 1.98
N GLY A 108 -0.33 17.57 0.90
CA GLY A 108 0.91 17.70 0.15
C GLY A 108 1.05 19.06 -0.56
N GLU A 109 -0.06 19.76 -0.84
CA GLU A 109 -0.04 21.10 -1.43
C GLU A 109 0.62 22.12 -0.49
N ASN A 110 0.36 22.02 0.81
CA ASN A 110 0.99 22.88 1.82
C ASN A 110 2.49 22.60 1.90
N VAL A 111 2.91 21.34 1.79
CA VAL A 111 4.34 20.97 1.74
C VAL A 111 5.01 21.57 0.50
N VAL A 112 4.40 21.41 -0.67
CA VAL A 112 4.94 21.97 -1.93
C VAL A 112 5.00 23.51 -1.87
N THR A 113 3.96 24.15 -1.33
CA THR A 113 3.93 25.62 -1.16
C THR A 113 5.01 26.09 -0.19
N ALA A 114 5.24 25.34 0.90
CA ALA A 114 6.27 25.64 1.88
C ALA A 114 7.67 25.54 1.28
N MET A 115 7.92 24.52 0.47
CA MET A 115 9.18 24.38 -0.27
C MET A 115 9.41 25.56 -1.23
N ASN A 116 8.38 25.96 -1.99
CA ASN A 116 8.49 27.06 -2.94
C ASN A 116 8.72 28.43 -2.26
N ARG A 117 8.17 28.61 -1.05
CA ARG A 117 8.32 29.85 -0.26
C ARG A 117 9.46 29.82 0.74
N ILE A 118 10.14 28.68 0.90
CA ILE A 118 11.13 28.42 1.96
C ILE A 118 10.52 28.70 3.35
N ASP A 119 9.23 28.36 3.52
CA ASP A 119 8.51 28.52 4.76
C ASP A 119 8.63 27.26 5.61
N ILE A 120 9.58 27.28 6.54
CA ILE A 120 9.89 26.13 7.40
C ILE A 120 8.72 25.81 8.33
N ALA A 121 8.01 26.83 8.84
CA ALA A 121 6.93 26.63 9.80
C ALA A 121 5.76 25.88 9.15
N MET A 122 5.30 26.36 7.98
CA MET A 122 4.23 25.70 7.23
C MET A 122 4.64 24.30 6.75
N GLY A 123 5.89 24.14 6.31
CA GLY A 123 6.41 22.84 5.87
C GLY A 123 6.43 21.81 7.00
N PHE A 124 6.83 22.23 8.19
CA PHE A 124 6.87 21.37 9.38
C PHE A 124 5.45 20.98 9.85
N GLU A 125 4.52 21.93 9.92
CA GLU A 125 3.12 21.69 10.29
C GLU A 125 2.45 20.69 9.32
N ALA A 126 2.61 20.89 8.01
CA ALA A 126 2.07 20.00 7.00
C ALA A 126 2.72 18.61 7.05
N GLY A 127 4.04 18.56 7.21
CA GLY A 127 4.79 17.30 7.34
C GLY A 127 4.34 16.46 8.54
N ILE A 128 4.22 17.08 9.71
CA ILE A 128 3.73 16.40 10.92
C ILE A 128 2.29 15.90 10.74
N SER A 129 1.42 16.70 10.12
CA SER A 129 0.04 16.31 9.86
C SER A 129 -0.05 15.06 8.97
N ILE A 130 0.78 14.96 7.92
CA ILE A 130 0.88 13.77 7.06
C ILE A 130 1.39 12.56 7.86
N VAL A 131 2.41 12.74 8.70
CA VAL A 131 2.95 11.67 9.56
C VAL A 131 1.91 11.15 10.54
N PHE A 132 1.17 12.02 11.22
CA PHE A 132 0.10 11.60 12.13
C PHE A 132 -0.99 10.80 11.42
N LEU A 133 -1.42 11.24 10.23
CA LEU A 133 -2.37 10.47 9.42
C LEU A 133 -1.81 9.10 9.03
N ALA A 134 -0.54 9.04 8.62
CA ALA A 134 0.09 7.77 8.25
C ALA A 134 0.12 6.80 9.45
N ILE A 135 0.48 7.30 10.64
CA ILE A 135 0.47 6.52 11.88
C ILE A 135 -0.93 6.05 12.24
N ILE A 136 -1.95 6.92 12.13
CA ILE A 136 -3.34 6.54 12.43
C ILE A 136 -3.80 5.41 11.50
N ILE A 137 -3.55 5.53 10.20
CA ILE A 137 -3.93 4.51 9.22
C ILE A 137 -3.16 3.20 9.49
N ASP A 138 -1.87 3.28 9.78
CA ASP A 138 -1.05 2.12 10.15
C ASP A 138 -1.60 1.41 11.40
N ARG A 139 -1.92 2.16 12.46
CA ARG A 139 -2.49 1.61 13.70
C ARG A 139 -3.84 0.94 13.49
N ILE A 140 -4.72 1.54 12.69
CA ILE A 140 -6.02 0.94 12.33
C ILE A 140 -5.80 -0.37 11.56
N THR A 141 -4.88 -0.36 10.58
CA THR A 141 -4.57 -1.53 9.76
C THR A 141 -4.00 -2.67 10.59
N GLN A 142 -3.06 -2.37 11.50
CA GLN A 142 -2.50 -3.36 12.42
C GLN A 142 -3.55 -3.91 13.40
N GLY A 143 -4.43 -3.05 13.93
CA GLY A 143 -5.51 -3.48 14.81
C GLY A 143 -6.48 -4.47 14.14
N ILE A 144 -6.70 -4.34 12.82
CA ILE A 144 -7.45 -5.34 12.05
C ILE A 144 -6.62 -6.62 11.91
N ALA A 145 -5.33 -6.52 11.61
CA ALA A 145 -4.42 -7.66 11.46
C ALA A 145 -4.34 -8.53 12.72
N ASP A 146 -4.27 -7.91 13.90
CA ASP A 146 -4.11 -8.60 15.18
C ASP A 146 -5.35 -9.41 15.57
N ARG A 147 -6.55 -9.03 15.11
CA ARG A 147 -7.77 -9.84 15.31
C ARG A 147 -7.68 -11.22 14.67
N PHE A 148 -6.84 -11.38 13.64
CA PHE A 148 -6.66 -12.64 12.92
C PHE A 148 -5.41 -13.43 13.37
N LYS A 149 -4.60 -12.88 14.28
CA LYS A 149 -3.46 -13.60 14.89
C LYS A 149 -3.88 -14.60 15.97
N TYR A 150 -5.15 -14.65 16.37
CA TYR A 150 -5.65 -15.59 17.39
C TYR A 150 -6.12 -16.91 16.76
N ALA A 151 -5.16 -17.76 16.41
CA ALA A 151 -5.36 -19.20 16.22
C ALA A 151 -4.00 -19.91 16.40
N GLU A 152 -3.36 -19.71 17.56
CA GLU A 152 -2.35 -20.64 18.10
C GLU A 152 -2.98 -21.45 19.23
#